data_AF-A0A354MVT5-F1
#
_entry.id   AF-A0A354MVT5-F1
#
_cell.length_a   1.000
_cell.length_b   1.000
_cell.length_c   1.000
_cell.angle_alpha   90.00
_cell.angle_beta   90.00
_cell.angle_gamma   90.00
#
_symmetry.space_group_name_H-M   'P 1'
#
loop_
_entity.id
_entity.type
_entity.pdbx_description
1 polymer ?
#
loop_
_entity_poly.entity_id
_entity_poly.type
_entity_poly.pdbx_seq_one_letter_code
_entity_poly.pdbx_strand_id
1 'polypeptide(L)'
;MKYLKHFFKDTDPFTLVLRIAAVLTTVATLVLLTVGICRVNAPVGEYLPDGEMTFVRASTVGGEEEEYDDTETRCAVAYVSEDGEIEMTVIYTYEEFAALDDTPITGYLYRETDGDRVLAFPAPAGDAEIAAAVHDLYADDALTVFGIALSVGLLAIGLWVMGIFRKFFSLYETIWFLSILILASVFSVIFPEDSCNGINGIVIMALYLADTFLNILCELLISKQSKWNFIVSIFVEITEILICVLLAYRFATMATTLLFWLPCDIISFINWNRKPDKQNDEITKVRTLKGWQEVLIILGIIVWTIGIGYLLSGLDLATDLFGGNRTLAVIVCYIDACVSAVGVVNGLAILFRLREQWIAWYISAIGEAVINILSGQFVLLILKIGYLTNTTYGYIQWTKYIKAHPEAVEERSFF
;
A
#
# COMPACT_ATOMS: atom_id res chain seq x y z
N MET A 1 1.71 -7.14 36.63
CA MET A 1 2.84 -8.05 36.93
C MET A 1 2.47 -9.55 36.99
N LYS A 2 1.34 -9.98 37.58
CA LYS A 2 0.92 -11.41 37.60
C LYS A 2 0.62 -12.00 36.21
N TYR A 3 0.01 -11.23 35.31
CA TYR A 3 -0.30 -11.67 33.93
C TYR A 3 0.94 -11.78 33.03
N LEU A 4 1.89 -10.85 33.15
CA LEU A 4 3.21 -10.91 32.48
C LEU A 4 3.97 -12.20 32.81
N LYS A 5 3.93 -12.66 34.07
CA LYS A 5 4.57 -13.92 34.48
C LYS A 5 3.95 -15.16 33.85
N HIS A 6 2.69 -15.14 33.47
CA HIS A 6 2.04 -16.27 32.78
C HIS A 6 2.34 -16.25 31.28
N PHE A 7 2.47 -15.06 30.70
CA PHE A 7 2.79 -14.88 29.28
C PHE A 7 4.22 -15.33 28.91
N PHE A 8 5.16 -15.32 29.87
CA PHE A 8 6.55 -15.75 29.66
C PHE A 8 6.89 -17.11 30.28
N LYS A 9 5.92 -17.81 30.87
CA LYS A 9 6.16 -19.13 31.47
C LYS A 9 6.24 -20.19 30.35
N ASP A 10 7.22 -21.07 30.41
CA ASP A 10 7.42 -22.20 29.47
C ASP A 10 7.58 -21.79 27.99
N THR A 11 8.16 -20.61 27.74
CA THR A 11 8.42 -20.07 26.41
C THR A 11 9.87 -20.35 26.01
N ASP A 12 10.11 -20.89 24.81
CA ASP A 12 11.48 -21.11 24.33
C ASP A 12 12.25 -19.77 24.19
N PRO A 13 13.58 -19.78 24.31
CA PRO A 13 14.38 -18.55 24.32
C PRO A 13 14.18 -17.66 23.10
N PHE A 14 13.94 -18.24 21.92
CA PHE A 14 13.75 -17.47 20.70
C PHE A 14 12.40 -16.73 20.70
N THR A 15 11.32 -17.41 21.12
CA THR A 15 10.00 -16.76 21.28
C THR A 15 10.00 -15.67 22.33
N LEU A 16 10.76 -15.86 23.41
CA LEU A 16 10.97 -14.81 24.42
C LEU A 16 11.62 -13.57 23.79
N VAL A 17 12.67 -13.75 22.99
CA VAL A 17 13.34 -12.64 22.28
C VAL A 17 12.38 -11.91 21.34
N LEU A 18 11.60 -12.64 20.53
CA LEU A 18 10.60 -12.02 19.65
C LEU A 18 9.59 -11.17 20.41
N ARG A 19 9.08 -11.67 21.53
CA ARG A 19 8.10 -10.94 22.37
C ARG A 19 8.71 -9.72 23.04
N ILE A 20 9.96 -9.81 23.51
CA ILE A 20 10.67 -8.65 24.07
C ILE A 20 10.86 -7.59 22.98
N ALA A 21 11.33 -7.99 21.80
CA ALA A 21 11.48 -7.09 20.66
C ALA A 21 10.14 -6.46 20.25
N ALA A 22 9.04 -7.23 20.25
CA ALA A 22 7.69 -6.74 19.97
C ALA A 22 7.25 -5.67 20.97
N VAL A 23 7.50 -5.88 22.27
CA VAL A 23 7.19 -4.89 23.32
C VAL A 23 8.01 -3.62 23.13
N LEU A 24 9.32 -3.73 22.89
CA LEU A 24 10.20 -2.58 22.71
C LEU A 24 9.80 -1.75 21.48
N THR A 25 9.54 -2.40 20.35
CA THR A 25 9.08 -1.73 19.12
C THR A 25 7.69 -1.13 19.28
N THR A 26 6.78 -1.79 20.01
CA THR A 26 5.46 -1.21 20.34
C THR A 26 5.62 0.08 21.17
N VAL A 27 6.46 0.05 22.21
CA VAL A 27 6.71 1.23 23.05
C VAL A 27 7.34 2.35 22.22
N ALA A 28 8.34 2.05 21.39
CA ALA A 28 8.97 3.03 20.51
C ALA A 28 7.95 3.66 19.55
N THR A 29 7.07 2.85 18.94
CA THR A 29 5.98 3.33 18.08
C THR A 29 5.07 4.31 18.82
N LEU A 30 4.61 3.95 20.03
CA LEU A 30 3.74 4.81 20.82
C LEU A 30 4.41 6.13 21.23
N VAL A 31 5.69 6.08 21.58
CA VAL A 31 6.47 7.28 21.89
C VAL A 31 6.59 8.17 20.65
N LEU A 32 6.94 7.63 19.49
CA LEU A 32 7.06 8.40 18.26
C LEU A 32 5.72 9.02 17.83
N LEU A 33 4.62 8.26 17.89
CA LEU A 33 3.28 8.81 17.63
C LEU A 33 2.93 9.93 18.60
N THR A 34 3.22 9.77 19.89
CA THR A 34 2.99 10.81 20.90
C THR A 34 3.81 12.05 20.61
N VAL A 35 5.10 11.89 20.26
CA VAL A 35 5.98 13.00 19.87
C VAL A 35 5.46 13.70 18.63
N GLY A 36 5.05 12.96 17.60
CA GLY A 36 4.45 13.52 16.38
C GLY A 36 3.20 14.34 16.70
N ILE A 37 2.25 13.77 17.45
CA ILE A 37 1.02 14.47 17.85
C ILE A 37 1.34 15.74 18.67
N CYS A 38 2.28 15.67 19.61
CA CYS A 38 2.69 16.83 20.39
C CYS A 38 3.37 17.93 19.55
N ARG A 39 4.09 17.55 18.47
CA ARG A 39 4.70 18.52 17.54
C ARG A 39 3.65 19.24 16.72
N VAL A 40 2.70 18.49 16.14
CA VAL A 40 1.60 19.07 15.35
C VAL A 40 0.74 20.01 16.19
N ASN A 41 0.46 19.64 17.44
CA ASN A 41 -0.35 20.42 18.37
C ASN A 41 0.49 21.36 19.25
N ALA A 42 1.72 21.69 18.84
CA ALA A 42 2.53 22.65 19.57
C ALA A 42 1.85 24.03 19.55
N PRO A 43 1.99 24.84 20.61
CA PRO A 43 1.43 26.18 20.64
C PRO A 43 2.03 27.03 19.52
N VAL A 44 1.17 27.74 18.80
CA VAL A 44 1.56 28.70 17.76
C VAL A 44 2.33 29.86 18.40
N GLY A 45 3.53 30.14 17.91
CA GLY A 45 4.34 31.29 18.32
C GLY A 45 3.74 32.64 17.88
N GLU A 46 4.34 33.75 18.30
CA GLU A 46 3.91 35.08 17.87
C GLU A 46 4.55 35.43 16.52
N TYR A 47 3.71 35.78 15.53
CA TYR A 47 4.15 36.20 14.20
C TYR A 47 3.81 37.66 13.96
N LEU A 48 4.78 38.43 13.49
CA LEU A 48 4.64 39.86 13.22
C LEU A 48 4.80 40.13 11.72
N PRO A 49 4.09 41.13 11.16
CA PRO A 49 4.28 41.55 9.77
C PRO A 49 5.75 41.93 9.49
N ASP A 50 6.31 41.36 8.44
CA ASP A 50 7.72 41.52 8.01
C ASP A 50 7.83 42.06 6.57
N GLY A 51 6.85 42.86 6.15
CA GLY A 51 6.82 43.52 4.86
C GLY A 51 6.15 42.71 3.75
N GLU A 52 6.46 43.07 2.50
CA GLU A 52 5.89 42.50 1.29
C GLU A 52 7.01 42.10 0.33
N MET A 53 6.79 41.04 -0.43
CA MET A 53 7.73 40.53 -1.44
C MET A 53 6.98 40.14 -2.71
N THR A 54 7.65 40.22 -3.85
CA THR A 54 7.11 39.76 -5.13
C THR A 54 7.34 38.27 -5.28
N PHE A 55 6.31 37.53 -5.67
CA PHE A 55 6.37 36.11 -5.96
C PHE A 55 6.00 35.84 -7.42
N VAL A 56 6.68 34.85 -8.00
CA VAL A 56 6.42 34.34 -9.36
C VAL A 56 5.85 32.94 -9.27
N ARG A 57 5.02 32.56 -10.25
CA ARG A 57 4.36 31.26 -10.26
C ARG A 57 5.40 30.14 -10.38
N ALA A 58 5.34 29.14 -9.51
CA ALA A 58 6.36 28.08 -9.43
C ALA A 58 6.53 27.32 -10.76
N SER A 59 5.43 27.05 -11.48
CA SER A 59 5.44 26.42 -12.81
C SER A 59 6.29 27.17 -13.84
N THR A 60 6.37 28.51 -13.76
CA THR A 60 7.19 29.31 -14.69
C THR A 60 8.70 29.20 -14.42
N VAL A 61 9.08 28.77 -13.22
CA VAL A 61 10.49 28.61 -12.78
C VAL A 61 10.95 27.15 -12.87
N GLY A 62 10.09 26.20 -12.48
CA GLY A 62 10.38 24.76 -12.43
C GLY A 62 10.04 23.99 -13.71
N GLY A 63 9.20 24.53 -14.60
CA GLY A 63 8.79 23.88 -15.85
C GLY A 63 7.79 22.72 -15.69
N GLU A 64 7.26 22.51 -14.47
CA GLU A 64 6.14 21.61 -14.24
C GLU A 64 4.83 22.38 -14.46
N GLU A 65 4.02 21.92 -15.41
CA GLU A 65 2.72 22.54 -15.71
C GLU A 65 1.68 22.13 -14.66
N GLU A 66 0.97 23.11 -14.12
CA GLU A 66 -0.18 22.89 -13.25
C GLU A 66 -1.38 22.55 -14.14
N GLU A 67 -1.81 21.29 -14.15
CA GLU A 67 -2.97 20.85 -14.95
C GLU A 67 -4.17 20.65 -14.02
N TYR A 68 -5.16 21.53 -14.13
CA TYR A 68 -6.45 21.41 -13.46
C TYR A 68 -7.57 21.24 -14.49
N ASP A 69 -8.61 20.47 -14.18
CA ASP A 69 -9.78 20.26 -15.04
C ASP A 69 -10.96 21.18 -14.72
N ASP A 70 -11.92 21.29 -15.63
CA ASP A 70 -13.09 22.17 -15.49
C ASP A 70 -14.12 21.71 -14.45
N THR A 71 -13.91 20.54 -13.85
CA THR A 71 -14.71 19.99 -12.76
C THR A 71 -14.13 20.33 -11.38
N GLU A 72 -12.88 20.78 -11.33
CA GLU A 72 -12.24 21.19 -10.10
C GLU A 72 -12.77 22.51 -9.56
N THR A 73 -13.01 22.54 -8.25
CA THR A 73 -13.56 23.73 -7.57
C THR A 73 -12.49 24.55 -6.86
N ARG A 74 -11.28 24.00 -6.70
CA ARG A 74 -10.17 24.61 -5.94
C ARG A 74 -8.83 24.21 -6.56
N CYS A 75 -8.23 25.13 -7.31
CA CYS A 75 -6.91 24.98 -7.94
C CYS A 75 -5.86 25.63 -7.03
N ALA A 76 -4.95 24.83 -6.47
CA ALA A 76 -3.87 25.32 -5.60
C ALA A 76 -2.65 25.72 -6.42
N VAL A 77 -2.36 27.00 -6.53
CA VAL A 77 -1.24 27.50 -7.32
C VAL A 77 -0.11 27.91 -6.38
N ALA A 78 1.06 27.31 -6.59
CA ALA A 78 2.28 27.63 -5.85
C ALA A 78 2.98 28.84 -6.47
N TYR A 79 3.43 29.76 -5.61
CA TYR A 79 4.22 30.92 -5.95
C TYR A 79 5.49 30.93 -5.11
N VAL A 80 6.62 31.25 -5.72
CA VAL A 80 7.94 31.28 -5.08
C VAL A 80 8.56 32.67 -5.17
N SER A 81 9.34 33.04 -4.16
CA SER A 81 10.14 34.27 -4.18
C SER A 81 11.21 34.20 -5.28
N GLU A 82 11.77 35.36 -5.68
CA GLU A 82 12.79 35.42 -6.74
C GLU A 82 14.06 34.61 -6.43
N ASP A 83 14.39 34.42 -5.15
CA ASP A 83 15.48 33.58 -4.66
C ASP A 83 15.09 32.11 -4.46
N GLY A 84 13.80 31.79 -4.56
CA GLY A 84 13.24 30.46 -4.37
C GLY A 84 13.22 29.98 -2.91
N GLU A 85 13.47 30.85 -1.93
CA GLU A 85 13.56 30.48 -0.52
C GLU A 85 12.19 30.45 0.19
N ILE A 86 11.19 31.20 -0.30
CA ILE A 86 9.87 31.31 0.31
C ILE A 86 8.81 30.88 -0.70
N GLU A 87 7.93 29.98 -0.28
CA GLU A 87 6.79 29.52 -1.05
C GLU A 87 5.47 30.00 -0.44
N MET A 88 4.51 30.29 -1.31
CA MET A 88 3.16 30.70 -0.97
C MET A 88 2.17 29.98 -1.89
N THR A 89 1.18 29.31 -1.32
CA THR A 89 0.10 28.69 -2.10
C THR A 89 -1.14 29.59 -2.10
N VAL A 90 -1.72 29.81 -3.28
CA VAL A 90 -2.97 30.55 -3.45
C VAL A 90 -4.02 29.63 -4.06
N ILE A 91 -5.21 29.62 -3.46
CA ILE A 91 -6.31 28.78 -3.95
C ILE A 91 -7.22 29.61 -4.84
N TYR A 92 -7.37 29.17 -6.09
CA TYR A 92 -8.25 29.77 -7.09
C TYR A 92 -9.43 28.83 -7.40
N THR A 93 -10.51 29.37 -7.95
CA THR A 93 -11.49 28.57 -8.69
C THR A 93 -10.92 28.19 -10.06
N TYR A 94 -11.48 27.18 -10.72
CA TYR A 94 -11.04 26.81 -12.08
C TYR A 94 -11.13 27.98 -13.08
N GLU A 95 -12.22 28.76 -13.02
CA GLU A 95 -12.38 29.93 -13.90
C GLU A 95 -11.29 30.98 -13.68
N GLU A 96 -10.94 31.23 -12.41
CA GLU A 96 -9.85 32.15 -12.06
C GLU A 96 -8.50 31.59 -12.51
N PHE A 97 -8.25 30.31 -12.25
CA PHE A 97 -7.04 29.60 -12.67
C PHE A 97 -6.84 29.66 -14.19
N ALA A 98 -7.87 29.34 -14.98
CA ALA A 98 -7.81 29.35 -16.43
C ALA A 98 -7.60 30.78 -17.01
N ALA A 99 -7.90 31.81 -16.22
CA ALA A 99 -7.68 33.20 -16.55
C ALA A 99 -6.36 33.77 -16.01
N LEU A 100 -5.60 33.01 -15.21
CA LEU A 100 -4.31 33.45 -14.67
C LEU A 100 -3.31 33.66 -15.81
N ASP A 101 -2.53 34.73 -15.68
CA ASP A 101 -1.34 34.98 -16.48
C ASP A 101 -0.08 34.80 -15.63
N ASP A 102 1.10 34.93 -16.25
CA ASP A 102 2.38 34.79 -15.56
C ASP A 102 2.77 36.07 -14.79
N THR A 103 1.80 36.91 -14.43
CA THR A 103 2.09 38.16 -13.71
C THR A 103 2.50 37.84 -12.27
N PRO A 104 3.63 38.42 -11.80
CA PRO A 104 4.03 38.27 -10.41
C PRO A 104 2.99 38.87 -9.46
N ILE A 105 2.81 38.24 -8.30
CA ILE A 105 1.89 38.71 -7.26
C ILE A 105 2.66 39.21 -6.04
N THR A 106 2.03 40.07 -5.25
CA THR A 106 2.58 40.56 -3.98
C THR A 106 2.16 39.62 -2.86
N GLY A 107 3.13 39.07 -2.14
CA GLY A 107 2.91 38.30 -0.91
C GLY A 107 3.25 39.11 0.33
N TYR A 108 2.41 38.99 1.36
CA TYR A 108 2.56 39.62 2.66
C TYR A 108 3.30 38.67 3.60
N LEU A 109 4.45 39.12 4.14
CA LEU A 109 5.33 38.30 4.95
C LEU A 109 5.04 38.46 6.45
N TYR A 110 5.15 37.36 7.17
CA TYR A 110 5.02 37.31 8.62
C TYR A 110 6.17 36.50 9.21
N ARG A 111 6.95 37.10 10.12
CA ARG A 111 8.10 36.46 10.75
C ARG A 111 7.80 36.07 12.18
N GLU A 112 8.24 34.88 12.56
CA GLU A 112 8.19 34.41 13.94
C GLU A 112 9.10 35.26 14.85
N THR A 113 8.60 35.65 16.02
CA THR A 113 9.32 36.58 16.91
C THR A 113 10.51 35.93 17.61
N ASP A 114 10.40 34.64 17.95
CA ASP A 114 11.40 33.86 18.67
C ASP A 114 12.13 32.84 17.78
N GLY A 115 12.03 32.99 16.45
CA GLY A 115 12.58 32.06 15.48
C GLY A 115 12.88 32.69 14.12
N ASP A 116 13.33 31.88 13.18
CA ASP A 116 13.70 32.33 11.82
C ASP A 116 12.61 32.02 10.77
N ARG A 117 11.46 31.48 11.18
CA ARG A 117 10.39 31.08 10.26
C ARG A 117 9.69 32.30 9.66
N VAL A 118 9.41 32.22 8.37
CA VAL A 118 8.67 33.24 7.62
C VAL A 118 7.49 32.57 6.92
N LEU A 119 6.33 33.19 7.01
CA LEU A 119 5.10 32.81 6.29
C LEU A 119 4.79 33.86 5.25
N ALA A 120 4.19 33.45 4.13
CA ALA A 120 3.74 34.33 3.08
C ALA A 120 2.26 34.08 2.76
N PHE A 121 1.49 35.17 2.59
CA PHE A 121 0.07 35.12 2.26
C PHE A 121 -0.27 36.08 1.11
N PRO A 122 -1.25 35.76 0.25
CA PRO A 122 -1.63 36.62 -0.89
C PRO A 122 -2.38 37.90 -0.47
N ALA A 123 -2.78 37.99 0.80
CA ALA A 123 -3.42 39.13 1.42
C ALA A 123 -2.98 39.23 2.88
N PRO A 124 -3.17 40.38 3.56
CA PRO A 124 -2.90 40.49 4.98
C PRO A 124 -3.68 39.44 5.78
N ALA A 125 -2.95 38.54 6.43
CA ALA A 125 -3.49 37.44 7.21
C ALA A 125 -3.80 37.84 8.65
N GLY A 126 -4.90 37.31 9.18
CA GLY A 126 -5.24 37.40 10.60
C GLY A 126 -4.66 36.24 11.43
N ASP A 127 -4.77 36.36 12.75
CA ASP A 127 -4.24 35.36 13.71
C ASP A 127 -4.70 33.93 13.42
N ALA A 128 -5.94 33.75 12.93
CA ALA A 128 -6.48 32.42 12.63
C ALA A 128 -5.85 31.78 11.39
N GLU A 129 -5.55 32.58 10.36
CA GLU A 129 -4.91 32.11 9.12
C GLU A 129 -3.44 31.80 9.36
N ILE A 130 -2.77 32.63 10.15
CA ILE A 130 -1.41 32.38 10.64
C ILE A 130 -1.37 31.10 11.46
N ALA A 131 -2.29 30.93 12.42
CA ALA A 131 -2.34 29.72 13.24
C ALA A 131 -2.57 28.46 12.41
N ALA A 132 -3.40 28.52 11.37
CA ALA A 132 -3.62 27.40 10.45
C ALA A 132 -2.34 27.08 9.65
N ALA A 133 -1.68 28.08 9.05
CA ALA A 133 -0.46 27.89 8.29
C ALA A 133 0.70 27.35 9.16
N VAL A 134 0.81 27.81 10.41
CA VAL A 134 1.80 27.28 11.37
C VAL A 134 1.50 25.83 11.74
N HIS A 135 0.22 25.50 11.92
CA HIS A 135 -0.18 24.13 12.18
C HIS A 135 0.17 23.20 10.99
N ASP A 136 -0.04 23.65 9.76
CA ASP A 136 0.33 22.88 8.56
C ASP A 136 1.86 22.70 8.47
N LEU A 137 2.65 23.73 8.75
CA LEU A 137 4.10 23.61 8.88
C LEU A 137 4.53 22.60 9.96
N TYR A 138 3.88 22.62 11.12
CA TYR A 138 4.15 21.63 12.17
C TYR A 138 3.75 20.21 11.76
N ALA A 139 2.69 20.07 10.96
CA ALA A 139 2.31 18.79 10.37
C ALA A 139 3.40 18.27 9.42
N ASP A 140 3.91 19.14 8.54
CA ASP A 140 4.98 18.82 7.60
C ASP A 140 6.29 18.45 8.31
N ASP A 141 6.71 19.23 9.31
CA ASP A 141 7.86 18.93 10.16
C ASP A 141 7.73 17.58 10.91
N ALA A 142 6.50 17.18 11.21
CA ALA A 142 6.21 15.93 11.91
C ALA A 142 6.12 14.71 10.97
N LEU A 143 6.08 14.90 9.64
CA LEU A 143 5.88 13.80 8.69
C LEU A 143 6.92 12.69 8.86
N THR A 144 8.19 13.06 8.99
CA THR A 144 9.28 12.09 9.18
C THR A 144 9.10 11.29 10.47
N VAL A 145 8.62 11.91 11.55
CA VAL A 145 8.37 11.21 12.82
C VAL A 145 7.25 10.20 12.68
N PHE A 146 6.16 10.57 11.99
CA PHE A 146 5.06 9.66 11.71
C PHE A 146 5.47 8.52 10.76
N GLY A 147 6.25 8.80 9.72
CA GLY A 147 6.80 7.78 8.83
C GLY A 147 7.65 6.74 9.56
N ILE A 148 8.55 7.19 10.45
CA ILE A 148 9.33 6.29 11.30
C ILE A 148 8.42 5.52 12.27
N ALA A 149 7.38 6.17 12.83
CA ALA A 149 6.43 5.50 13.70
C ALA A 149 5.69 4.36 12.97
N LEU A 150 5.23 4.58 11.73
CA LEU A 150 4.59 3.55 10.91
C LEU A 150 5.53 2.38 10.61
N SER A 151 6.77 2.69 10.24
CA SER A 151 7.83 1.70 9.98
C SER A 151 8.11 0.82 11.21
N VAL A 152 8.31 1.42 12.39
CA VAL A 152 8.52 0.67 13.64
C VAL A 152 7.25 -0.08 14.06
N GLY A 153 6.07 0.50 13.81
CA GLY A 153 4.77 -0.11 14.07
C GLY A 153 4.54 -1.38 13.26
N LEU A 154 4.90 -1.36 11.97
CA LEU A 154 4.86 -2.54 11.10
C LEU A 154 5.69 -3.70 11.69
N LEU A 155 6.91 -3.41 12.15
CA LEU A 155 7.76 -4.40 12.80
C LEU A 155 7.16 -4.92 14.10
N ALA A 156 6.58 -4.03 14.92
CA ALA A 156 5.93 -4.41 16.16
C ALA A 156 4.80 -5.44 15.91
N ILE A 157 3.94 -5.18 14.93
CA ILE A 157 2.84 -6.08 14.55
C ILE A 157 3.39 -7.42 14.05
N GLY A 158 4.40 -7.39 13.17
CA GLY A 158 5.02 -8.61 12.65
C GLY A 158 5.66 -9.48 13.74
N LEU A 159 6.36 -8.85 14.68
CA LEU A 159 6.95 -9.52 15.84
C LEU A 159 5.89 -10.09 16.78
N TRP A 160 4.77 -9.39 16.97
CA TRP A 160 3.64 -9.91 17.74
C TRP A 160 3.03 -11.14 17.10
N VAL A 161 2.75 -11.12 15.79
CA VAL A 161 2.21 -12.28 15.07
C VAL A 161 3.15 -13.48 15.20
N MET A 162 4.44 -13.29 14.90
CA MET A 162 5.42 -14.39 14.97
C MET A 162 5.69 -14.86 16.41
N GLY A 163 5.58 -13.97 17.40
CA GLY A 163 5.76 -14.30 18.82
C GLY A 163 4.54 -14.99 19.46
N ILE A 164 3.31 -14.67 19.02
CA ILE A 164 2.08 -15.29 19.51
C ILE A 164 1.87 -16.64 18.82
N PHE A 165 1.99 -16.68 17.50
CA PHE A 165 1.74 -17.87 16.68
C PHE A 165 3.02 -18.68 16.40
N ARG A 166 4.05 -18.56 17.25
CA ARG A 166 5.34 -19.20 17.03
C ARG A 166 5.25 -20.68 16.65
N LYS A 167 4.41 -21.45 17.34
CA LYS A 167 4.30 -22.90 17.14
C LYS A 167 3.70 -23.26 15.78
N PHE A 168 2.96 -22.33 15.18
CA PHE A 168 2.35 -22.50 13.87
C PHE A 168 3.37 -22.27 12.73
N PHE A 169 4.34 -21.39 12.94
CA PHE A 169 5.36 -21.06 11.95
C PHE A 169 6.69 -21.78 12.19
N SER A 170 7.35 -22.21 11.12
CA SER A 170 8.72 -22.72 11.20
C SER A 170 9.71 -21.57 11.44
N LEU A 171 10.93 -21.92 11.86
CA LEU A 171 11.98 -20.91 12.01
C LEU A 171 12.29 -20.20 10.67
N TYR A 172 12.29 -20.95 9.57
CA TYR A 172 12.49 -20.40 8.23
C TYR A 172 11.39 -19.39 7.88
N GLU A 173 10.12 -19.76 8.05
CA GLU A 173 8.97 -18.89 7.75
C GLU A 173 8.99 -17.62 8.60
N THR A 174 9.38 -17.76 9.88
CA THR A 174 9.52 -16.62 10.80
C THR A 174 10.61 -15.66 10.34
N ILE A 175 11.80 -16.17 9.99
CA ILE A 175 12.91 -15.35 9.51
C ILE A 175 12.53 -14.67 8.20
N TRP A 176 12.01 -15.43 7.24
CA TRP A 176 11.61 -14.91 5.93
C TRP A 176 10.58 -13.78 6.06
N PHE A 177 9.52 -14.00 6.83
CA PHE A 177 8.46 -13.01 7.05
C PHE A 177 9.02 -11.72 7.67
N LEU A 178 9.81 -11.84 8.73
CA LEU A 178 10.42 -10.68 9.39
C LEU A 178 11.43 -9.97 8.48
N SER A 179 12.17 -10.69 7.63
CA SER A 179 13.08 -10.07 6.66
C SER A 179 12.35 -9.20 5.65
N ILE A 180 11.19 -9.64 5.14
CA ILE A 180 10.36 -8.83 4.24
C ILE A 180 9.83 -7.58 4.96
N LEU A 181 9.34 -7.72 6.20
CA LEU A 181 8.85 -6.56 6.95
C LEU A 181 9.96 -5.56 7.30
N ILE A 182 11.16 -6.03 7.65
CA ILE A 182 12.32 -5.16 7.88
C ILE A 182 12.67 -4.40 6.61
N LEU A 183 12.67 -5.08 5.46
CA LEU A 183 12.96 -4.41 4.19
C LEU A 183 11.90 -3.36 3.86
N ALA A 184 10.61 -3.68 4.06
CA ALA A 184 9.50 -2.75 3.84
C ALA A 184 9.60 -1.53 4.77
N SER A 185 9.95 -1.76 6.03
CA SER A 185 10.15 -0.73 7.05
C SER A 185 11.32 0.21 6.70
N VAL A 186 12.40 -0.31 6.11
CA VAL A 186 13.53 0.50 5.65
C VAL A 186 13.13 1.31 4.42
N PHE A 187 12.48 0.67 3.44
CA PHE A 187 12.07 1.33 2.21
C PHE A 187 11.02 2.43 2.46
N SER A 188 10.10 2.24 3.41
CA SER A 188 9.11 3.26 3.76
C SER A 188 9.69 4.54 4.35
N VAL A 189 10.92 4.49 4.87
CA VAL A 189 11.62 5.66 5.40
C VAL A 189 12.53 6.29 4.35
N ILE A 190 13.14 5.48 3.48
CA ILE A 190 14.03 5.97 2.41
C ILE A 190 13.23 6.57 1.26
N PHE A 191 12.07 5.98 0.96
CA PHE A 191 11.15 6.39 -0.10
C PHE A 191 9.78 6.66 0.53
N PRO A 192 9.60 7.80 1.22
CA PRO A 192 8.28 8.23 1.67
C PRO A 192 7.37 8.45 0.45
N GLU A 193 6.07 8.21 0.62
CA GLU A 193 5.08 8.45 -0.43
C GLU A 193 4.64 9.90 -0.38
N ASP A 194 4.49 10.50 -1.55
CA ASP A 194 3.94 11.83 -1.72
C ASP A 194 2.41 11.81 -1.62
N SER A 195 1.82 12.99 -1.40
CA SER A 195 0.36 13.12 -1.40
C SER A 195 -0.16 13.00 -2.84
N CYS A 196 -1.31 12.34 -3.01
CA CYS A 196 -1.90 12.06 -4.33
C CYS A 196 -3.42 12.17 -4.23
N ASN A 197 -4.07 12.81 -5.21
CA ASN A 197 -5.52 13.03 -5.27
C ASN A 197 -6.08 13.67 -3.98
N GLY A 198 -5.33 14.60 -3.37
CA GLY A 198 -5.68 15.22 -2.09
C GLY A 198 -5.59 14.32 -0.85
N ILE A 199 -5.04 13.10 -0.98
CA ILE A 199 -4.80 12.18 0.13
C ILE A 199 -3.35 12.33 0.62
N ASN A 200 -3.19 12.50 1.92
CA ASN A 200 -1.87 12.66 2.54
C ASN A 200 -0.99 11.40 2.35
N GLY A 201 0.27 11.62 1.95
CA GLY A 201 1.27 10.56 1.73
C GLY A 201 1.49 9.61 2.90
N ILE A 202 1.33 10.05 4.15
CA ILE A 202 1.39 9.16 5.34
C ILE A 202 0.24 8.15 5.33
N VAL A 203 -0.96 8.57 4.94
CA VAL A 203 -2.12 7.68 4.88
C VAL A 203 -1.90 6.63 3.79
N ILE A 204 -1.39 7.05 2.63
CA ILE A 204 -1.03 6.17 1.52
C ILE A 204 0.05 5.17 1.99
N MET A 205 1.11 5.65 2.62
CA MET A 205 2.18 4.82 3.18
C MET A 205 1.65 3.82 4.21
N ALA A 206 0.77 4.24 5.13
CA ALA A 206 0.17 3.37 6.12
C ALA A 206 -0.63 2.24 5.45
N LEU A 207 -1.37 2.55 4.38
CA LEU A 207 -2.10 1.55 3.60
C LEU A 207 -1.15 0.60 2.87
N TYR A 208 -0.07 1.09 2.25
CA TYR A 208 0.91 0.22 1.59
C TYR A 208 1.62 -0.73 2.56
N LEU A 209 1.94 -0.25 3.77
CA LEU A 209 2.56 -1.10 4.79
C LEU A 209 1.56 -2.10 5.37
N ALA A 210 0.29 -1.71 5.55
CA ALA A 210 -0.78 -2.62 5.91
C ALA A 210 -1.00 -3.69 4.83
N ASP A 211 -1.05 -3.28 3.57
CA ASP A 211 -1.17 -4.15 2.40
C ASP A 211 -0.02 -5.14 2.35
N THR A 212 1.22 -4.64 2.49
CA THR A 212 2.43 -5.47 2.54
C THR A 212 2.36 -6.50 3.66
N PHE A 213 1.98 -6.09 4.87
CA PHE A 213 1.87 -7.00 6.01
C PHE A 213 0.81 -8.10 5.78
N LEU A 214 -0.40 -7.68 5.42
CA LEU A 214 -1.56 -8.57 5.28
C LEU A 214 -1.33 -9.58 4.16
N ASN A 215 -0.82 -9.11 3.03
CA ASN A 215 -0.57 -9.96 1.88
C ASN A 215 0.54 -10.97 2.12
N ILE A 216 1.68 -10.54 2.65
CA ILE A 216 2.79 -11.44 2.95
C ILE A 216 2.36 -12.51 3.98
N LEU A 217 1.52 -12.13 4.95
CA LEU A 217 0.94 -13.09 5.88
C LEU A 217 -0.04 -14.04 5.17
N CYS A 218 -0.95 -13.52 4.35
CA CYS A 218 -1.94 -14.29 3.61
C CYS A 218 -1.27 -15.35 2.73
N GLU A 219 -0.31 -14.95 1.90
CA GLU A 219 0.35 -15.87 1.00
C GLU A 219 1.21 -16.92 1.73
N LEU A 220 1.83 -16.55 2.86
CA LEU A 220 2.57 -17.49 3.69
C LEU A 220 1.63 -18.56 4.27
N LEU A 221 0.38 -18.20 4.59
CA LEU A 221 -0.63 -19.16 5.01
C LEU A 221 -1.07 -20.07 3.86
N ILE A 222 -1.19 -19.55 2.63
CA ILE A 222 -1.51 -20.36 1.44
C ILE A 222 -0.38 -21.35 1.13
N SER A 223 0.89 -20.92 1.24
CA SER A 223 2.03 -21.80 0.98
C SER A 223 2.10 -22.97 1.97
N LYS A 224 1.63 -22.74 3.21
CA LYS A 224 1.40 -23.77 4.24
C LYS A 224 0.09 -24.57 4.09
N GLN A 225 -0.76 -24.26 3.12
CA GLN A 225 -2.08 -24.87 2.92
C GLN A 225 -3.07 -24.63 4.08
N SER A 226 -2.89 -23.53 4.82
CA SER A 226 -3.74 -23.14 5.95
C SER A 226 -5.01 -22.46 5.46
N LYS A 227 -6.18 -22.94 5.86
CA LYS A 227 -7.49 -22.31 5.55
C LYS A 227 -7.65 -20.91 6.13
N TRP A 228 -6.86 -20.53 7.14
CA TRP A 228 -6.91 -19.19 7.74
C TRP A 228 -6.46 -18.10 6.77
N ASN A 229 -5.78 -18.46 5.68
CA ASN A 229 -5.44 -17.54 4.61
C ASN A 229 -6.67 -16.75 4.13
N PHE A 230 -7.82 -17.40 3.91
CA PHE A 230 -9.02 -16.72 3.37
C PHE A 230 -9.58 -15.64 4.31
N ILE A 231 -9.38 -15.79 5.63
CA ILE A 231 -9.79 -14.75 6.57
C ILE A 231 -8.83 -13.57 6.50
N VAL A 232 -7.52 -13.82 6.43
CA VAL A 232 -6.52 -12.76 6.23
C VAL A 232 -6.71 -12.09 4.87
N SER A 233 -7.07 -12.86 3.85
CA SER A 233 -7.36 -12.42 2.48
C SER A 233 -8.47 -11.38 2.45
N ILE A 234 -9.55 -11.54 3.21
CA ILE A 234 -10.60 -10.50 3.28
C ILE A 234 -10.02 -9.14 3.71
N PHE A 235 -9.07 -9.10 4.64
CA PHE A 235 -8.41 -7.85 5.04
C PHE A 235 -7.45 -7.32 3.97
N VAL A 236 -6.77 -8.21 3.24
CA VAL A 236 -6.00 -7.86 2.04
C VAL A 236 -6.91 -7.15 1.03
N GLU A 237 -8.00 -7.81 0.63
CA GLU A 237 -8.88 -7.32 -0.42
C GLU A 237 -9.51 -5.96 -0.04
N ILE A 238 -9.87 -5.77 1.23
CA ILE A 238 -10.38 -4.47 1.72
C ILE A 238 -9.30 -3.39 1.62
N THR A 239 -8.07 -3.70 2.01
CA THR A 239 -6.95 -2.74 1.92
C THR A 239 -6.64 -2.40 0.48
N GLU A 240 -6.61 -3.38 -0.42
CA GLU A 240 -6.35 -3.16 -1.85
C GLU A 240 -7.45 -2.35 -2.52
N ILE A 241 -8.73 -2.62 -2.23
CA ILE A 241 -9.85 -1.79 -2.70
C ILE A 241 -9.68 -0.36 -2.22
N LEU A 242 -9.34 -0.16 -0.94
CA LEU A 242 -9.18 1.18 -0.38
C LEU A 242 -8.05 1.95 -1.07
N ILE A 243 -6.91 1.29 -1.33
CA ILE A 243 -5.80 1.86 -2.09
C ILE A 243 -6.24 2.23 -3.51
N CYS A 244 -6.90 1.32 -4.23
CA CYS A 244 -7.36 1.57 -5.61
C CYS A 244 -8.37 2.73 -5.68
N VAL A 245 -9.28 2.83 -4.71
CA VAL A 245 -10.29 3.90 -4.63
C VAL A 245 -9.64 5.24 -4.32
N LEU A 246 -8.77 5.31 -3.31
CA LEU A 246 -8.13 6.57 -2.89
C LEU A 246 -7.17 7.12 -3.96
N LEU A 247 -6.45 6.24 -4.64
CA LEU A 247 -5.52 6.62 -5.71
C LEU A 247 -6.18 6.65 -7.09
N ALA A 248 -7.49 6.35 -7.17
CA ALA A 248 -8.26 6.33 -8.41
C ALA A 248 -7.55 5.60 -9.57
N TYR A 249 -6.95 4.45 -9.28
CA TYR A 249 -6.18 3.66 -10.24
C TYR A 249 -6.50 2.16 -10.12
N ARG A 250 -6.11 1.39 -11.15
CA ARG A 250 -6.28 -0.08 -11.19
C ARG A 250 -7.72 -0.58 -11.03
N PHE A 251 -8.62 -0.01 -11.84
CA PHE A 251 -10.05 -0.34 -11.80
C PHE A 251 -10.37 -1.79 -12.16
N ALA A 252 -9.58 -2.45 -13.01
CA ALA A 252 -9.82 -3.87 -13.32
C ALA A 252 -9.56 -4.72 -12.08
N THR A 253 -8.41 -4.50 -11.44
CA THR A 253 -8.07 -5.18 -10.18
C THR A 253 -9.12 -4.88 -9.12
N MET A 254 -9.46 -3.62 -8.86
CA MET A 254 -10.50 -3.24 -7.88
C MET A 254 -11.83 -3.98 -8.12
N ALA A 255 -12.31 -4.00 -9.37
CA ALA A 255 -13.56 -4.68 -9.72
C ALA A 255 -13.46 -6.20 -9.52
N THR A 256 -12.36 -6.82 -9.92
CA THR A 256 -12.14 -8.26 -9.68
C THR A 256 -12.00 -8.59 -8.21
N THR A 257 -11.35 -7.74 -7.42
CA THR A 257 -11.23 -7.92 -5.97
C THR A 257 -12.60 -7.90 -5.30
N LEU A 258 -13.41 -6.89 -5.62
CA LEU A 258 -14.73 -6.72 -5.03
C LEU A 258 -15.73 -7.81 -5.46
N LEU A 259 -15.80 -8.09 -6.77
CA LEU A 259 -16.88 -8.92 -7.35
C LEU A 259 -16.50 -10.39 -7.49
N PHE A 260 -15.21 -10.72 -7.47
CA PHE A 260 -14.73 -12.09 -7.63
C PHE A 260 -13.98 -12.59 -6.39
N TRP A 261 -12.95 -11.88 -5.92
CA TRP A 261 -12.11 -12.40 -4.82
C TRP A 261 -12.87 -12.54 -3.51
N LEU A 262 -13.57 -11.50 -3.05
CA LEU A 262 -14.34 -11.57 -1.80
C LEU A 262 -15.35 -12.75 -1.79
N PRO A 263 -16.19 -12.96 -2.83
CA PRO A 263 -17.01 -14.18 -2.91
C PRO A 263 -16.20 -15.47 -2.99
N CYS A 264 -15.12 -15.49 -3.78
CA CYS A 264 -14.28 -16.67 -3.98
C CYS A 264 -13.63 -17.12 -2.67
N ASP A 265 -13.15 -16.20 -1.84
CA ASP A 265 -12.51 -16.49 -0.55
C ASP A 265 -13.49 -17.13 0.43
N ILE A 266 -14.71 -16.61 0.51
CA ILE A 266 -15.76 -17.18 1.37
C ILE A 266 -16.07 -18.62 0.94
N ILE A 267 -16.25 -18.84 -0.37
CA ILE A 267 -16.53 -20.18 -0.92
C ILE A 267 -15.33 -21.10 -0.71
N SER A 268 -14.11 -20.60 -0.91
CA SER A 268 -12.87 -21.34 -0.75
C SER A 268 -12.65 -21.75 0.70
N PHE A 269 -12.91 -20.86 1.66
CA PHE A 269 -12.87 -21.19 3.09
C PHE A 269 -13.79 -22.36 3.43
N ILE A 270 -15.04 -22.32 2.94
CA ILE A 270 -16.02 -23.40 3.16
C ILE A 270 -15.54 -24.71 2.52
N ASN A 271 -15.06 -24.65 1.28
CA ASN A 271 -14.59 -25.82 0.53
C ASN A 271 -13.36 -26.47 1.19
N TRP A 272 -12.38 -25.65 1.60
CA TRP A 272 -11.16 -26.11 2.26
C TRP A 272 -11.45 -26.67 3.64
N ASN A 273 -12.34 -26.05 4.40
CA ASN A 273 -12.72 -26.54 5.74
C ASN A 273 -13.41 -27.92 5.71
N ARG A 274 -14.02 -28.29 4.58
CA ARG A 274 -14.62 -29.62 4.37
C ARG A 274 -13.62 -30.70 3.96
N LYS A 275 -12.37 -30.33 3.66
CA LYS A 275 -11.35 -31.25 3.14
C LYS A 275 -10.02 -31.16 3.91
N PRO A 276 -10.04 -31.30 5.25
CA PRO A 276 -8.82 -31.38 6.03
C PRO A 276 -8.00 -32.60 5.60
N ASP A 277 -6.68 -32.49 5.69
CA ASP A 277 -5.79 -33.64 5.58
C ASP A 277 -6.00 -34.62 6.74
N LYS A 278 -5.81 -35.92 6.49
CA LYS A 278 -6.09 -36.97 7.50
C LYS A 278 -5.04 -37.05 8.62
N GLN A 279 -3.84 -36.49 8.42
CA GLN A 279 -2.73 -36.52 9.37
C GLN A 279 -2.55 -35.19 10.10
N ASN A 280 -2.94 -34.07 9.46
CA ASN A 280 -2.91 -32.75 10.08
C ASN A 280 -4.11 -31.91 9.63
N ASP A 281 -5.08 -31.71 10.52
CA ASP A 281 -6.30 -30.93 10.24
C ASP A 281 -6.03 -29.43 9.94
N GLU A 282 -4.80 -28.96 10.16
CA GLU A 282 -4.37 -27.59 9.84
C GLU A 282 -4.01 -27.40 8.36
N ILE A 283 -3.81 -28.49 7.58
CA ILE A 283 -3.46 -28.45 6.16
C ILE A 283 -4.54 -29.07 5.27
N THR A 284 -4.59 -28.67 4.01
CA THR A 284 -5.64 -29.06 3.06
C THR A 284 -5.05 -29.78 1.85
N LYS A 285 -5.69 -30.86 1.38
CA LYS A 285 -5.23 -31.63 0.21
C LYS A 285 -5.15 -30.79 -1.07
N VAL A 286 -4.06 -30.92 -1.84
CA VAL A 286 -3.80 -30.19 -3.11
C VAL A 286 -3.55 -31.13 -4.30
N ARG A 287 -3.73 -30.65 -5.54
CA ARG A 287 -3.71 -31.44 -6.80
C ARG A 287 -3.12 -30.69 -8.01
N THR A 288 -3.16 -31.29 -9.21
CA THR A 288 -2.55 -30.75 -10.46
C THR A 288 -3.52 -30.77 -11.66
N LEU A 289 -3.35 -29.85 -12.61
CA LEU A 289 -4.15 -29.68 -13.85
C LEU A 289 -3.77 -30.65 -14.99
N LYS A 290 -4.61 -30.70 -16.04
CA LYS A 290 -4.31 -31.35 -17.33
C LYS A 290 -3.98 -30.32 -18.41
N GLY A 291 -2.95 -30.58 -19.23
CA GLY A 291 -2.33 -29.60 -20.13
C GLY A 291 -3.19 -28.96 -21.25
N TRP A 292 -4.33 -29.52 -21.65
CA TRP A 292 -5.19 -28.86 -22.67
C TRP A 292 -6.01 -27.70 -22.10
N GLN A 293 -6.24 -27.71 -20.77
CA GLN A 293 -6.97 -26.65 -20.07
C GLN A 293 -6.16 -25.35 -20.03
N GLU A 294 -4.83 -25.45 -20.07
CA GLU A 294 -3.90 -24.32 -20.04
C GLU A 294 -4.03 -23.44 -21.29
N VAL A 295 -4.22 -24.04 -22.48
CA VAL A 295 -4.38 -23.29 -23.74
C VAL A 295 -5.64 -22.42 -23.71
N LEU A 296 -6.75 -22.95 -23.19
CA LEU A 296 -8.00 -22.19 -23.07
C LEU A 296 -7.90 -21.06 -22.04
N ILE A 297 -7.19 -21.29 -20.93
CA ILE A 297 -6.93 -20.28 -19.91
C ILE A 297 -6.12 -19.12 -20.51
N ILE A 298 -5.06 -19.42 -21.26
CA ILE A 298 -4.23 -18.40 -21.92
C ILE A 298 -5.05 -17.57 -22.92
N LEU A 299 -5.87 -18.23 -23.74
CA LEU A 299 -6.77 -17.52 -24.66
C LEU A 299 -7.77 -16.63 -23.92
N GLY A 300 -8.33 -17.12 -22.81
CA GLY A 300 -9.21 -16.33 -21.96
C GLY A 300 -8.54 -15.09 -21.39
N ILE A 301 -7.31 -15.21 -20.90
CA ILE A 301 -6.50 -14.08 -20.41
C ILE A 301 -6.30 -13.06 -21.54
N ILE A 302 -5.89 -13.49 -22.74
CA ILE A 302 -5.66 -12.57 -23.87
C ILE A 302 -6.94 -11.79 -24.23
N VAL A 303 -8.08 -12.49 -24.34
CA VAL A 303 -9.37 -11.87 -24.66
C VAL A 303 -9.78 -10.87 -23.58
N TRP A 304 -9.60 -11.23 -22.30
CA TRP A 304 -9.90 -10.33 -21.17
C TRP A 304 -9.01 -9.09 -21.18
N THR A 305 -7.69 -9.27 -21.34
CA THR A 305 -6.72 -8.17 -21.38
C THR A 305 -7.06 -7.17 -22.48
N ILE A 306 -7.37 -7.64 -23.69
CA ILE A 306 -7.73 -6.76 -24.80
C ILE A 306 -9.09 -6.11 -24.56
N GLY A 307 -10.09 -6.89 -24.16
CA GLY A 307 -11.46 -6.38 -23.99
C GLY A 307 -11.59 -5.38 -22.84
N ILE A 308 -11.15 -5.76 -21.64
CA ILE A 308 -11.22 -4.91 -20.44
C ILE A 308 -10.22 -3.76 -20.56
N GLY A 309 -9.01 -4.00 -21.06
CA GLY A 309 -8.01 -2.94 -21.29
C GLY A 309 -8.53 -1.87 -22.25
N TYR A 310 -9.19 -2.27 -23.34
CA TYR A 310 -9.84 -1.32 -24.26
C TYR A 310 -10.93 -0.50 -23.58
N LEU A 311 -11.84 -1.16 -22.85
CA LEU A 311 -12.92 -0.47 -22.13
C LEU A 311 -12.39 0.54 -21.11
N LEU A 312 -11.39 0.15 -20.31
CA LEU A 312 -10.80 1.03 -19.30
C LEU A 312 -9.98 2.16 -19.92
N SER A 313 -9.28 1.92 -21.03
CA SER A 313 -8.54 2.96 -21.74
C SER A 313 -9.42 4.07 -22.34
N GLY A 314 -10.73 3.81 -22.47
CA GLY A 314 -11.72 4.79 -22.88
C GLY A 314 -12.29 5.64 -21.74
N LEU A 315 -11.99 5.32 -20.48
CA LEU A 315 -12.37 6.14 -19.33
C LEU A 315 -11.37 7.28 -19.18
N ASP A 316 -11.85 8.50 -18.98
CA ASP A 316 -10.97 9.58 -18.57
C ASP A 316 -10.68 9.41 -17.08
N LEU A 317 -9.45 9.03 -16.77
CA LEU A 317 -9.04 8.67 -15.42
C LEU A 317 -8.16 9.81 -14.94
N ALA A 318 -8.78 10.80 -14.31
CA ALA A 318 -8.09 11.87 -13.61
C ALA A 318 -7.44 11.26 -12.36
N THR A 319 -6.15 10.96 -12.43
CA THR A 319 -5.33 10.57 -11.28
C THR A 319 -3.98 11.25 -11.39
N ASP A 320 -3.54 11.85 -10.28
CA ASP A 320 -2.27 12.57 -10.20
C ASP A 320 -1.06 11.60 -10.31
N LEU A 321 -1.31 10.31 -10.12
CA LEU A 321 -0.29 9.25 -10.04
C LEU A 321 0.60 9.16 -11.30
N PHE A 322 0.10 9.60 -12.46
CA PHE A 322 0.84 9.56 -13.72
C PHE A 322 1.29 10.94 -14.22
N GLY A 323 1.11 12.00 -13.44
CA GLY A 323 1.50 13.38 -13.80
C GLY A 323 0.96 13.80 -15.18
N GLY A 324 -0.33 13.59 -15.42
CA GLY A 324 -0.99 13.91 -16.71
C GLY A 324 -0.63 12.99 -17.89
N ASN A 325 0.27 12.02 -17.73
CA ASN A 325 0.71 11.17 -18.84
C ASN A 325 -0.34 10.13 -19.26
N ARG A 326 -1.19 10.52 -20.20
CA ARG A 326 -2.26 9.66 -20.75
C ARG A 326 -1.74 8.35 -21.35
N THR A 327 -0.57 8.35 -21.99
CA THR A 327 -0.01 7.13 -22.59
C THR A 327 0.36 6.13 -21.51
N LEU A 328 0.97 6.61 -20.42
CA LEU A 328 1.33 5.80 -19.27
C LEU A 328 0.08 5.22 -18.58
N ALA A 329 -0.95 6.04 -18.37
CA ALA A 329 -2.23 5.61 -17.81
C ALA A 329 -2.88 4.50 -18.64
N VAL A 330 -2.88 4.62 -19.97
CA VAL A 330 -3.40 3.59 -20.89
C VAL A 330 -2.58 2.31 -20.79
N ILE A 331 -1.24 2.38 -20.79
CA ILE A 331 -0.38 1.21 -20.63
C ILE A 331 -0.70 0.48 -19.32
N VAL A 332 -0.81 1.21 -18.22
CA VAL A 332 -1.16 0.65 -16.91
C VAL A 332 -2.54 -0.01 -16.94
N CYS A 333 -3.54 0.57 -17.61
CA CYS A 333 -4.87 -0.05 -17.75
C CYS A 333 -4.82 -1.44 -18.42
N TYR A 334 -4.01 -1.62 -19.47
CA TYR A 334 -3.86 -2.93 -20.11
C TYR A 334 -3.09 -3.93 -19.25
N ILE A 335 -2.06 -3.48 -18.54
CA ILE A 335 -1.33 -4.35 -17.61
C ILE A 335 -2.25 -4.75 -16.44
N ASP A 336 -3.02 -3.82 -15.89
CA ASP A 336 -4.01 -4.07 -14.83
C ASP A 336 -5.09 -5.03 -15.29
N ALA A 337 -5.61 -4.87 -16.51
CA ALA A 337 -6.54 -5.83 -17.11
C ALA A 337 -5.94 -7.24 -17.20
N CYS A 338 -4.67 -7.37 -17.59
CA CYS A 338 -3.96 -8.64 -17.62
C CYS A 338 -3.80 -9.25 -16.23
N VAL A 339 -3.32 -8.47 -15.27
CA VAL A 339 -3.14 -8.86 -13.86
C VAL A 339 -4.47 -9.32 -13.27
N SER A 340 -5.57 -8.58 -13.50
CA SER A 340 -6.90 -8.95 -13.01
C SER A 340 -7.38 -10.30 -13.58
N ALA A 341 -7.12 -10.57 -14.87
CA ALA A 341 -7.46 -11.85 -15.50
C ALA A 341 -6.67 -13.01 -14.89
N VAL A 342 -5.37 -12.80 -14.70
CA VAL A 342 -4.47 -13.78 -14.06
C VAL A 342 -4.89 -14.00 -12.60
N GLY A 343 -5.30 -12.95 -11.89
CA GLY A 343 -5.85 -13.02 -10.54
C GLY A 343 -7.12 -13.87 -10.48
N VAL A 344 -8.04 -13.74 -11.43
CA VAL A 344 -9.23 -14.61 -11.51
C VAL A 344 -8.84 -16.08 -11.71
N VAL A 345 -7.91 -16.35 -12.62
CA VAL A 345 -7.40 -17.71 -12.85
C VAL A 345 -6.76 -18.27 -11.57
N ASN A 346 -6.00 -17.45 -10.87
CA ASN A 346 -5.36 -17.79 -9.61
C ASN A 346 -6.39 -18.13 -8.51
N GLY A 347 -7.40 -17.28 -8.30
CA GLY A 347 -8.45 -17.52 -7.32
C GLY A 347 -9.23 -18.81 -7.60
N LEU A 348 -9.54 -19.10 -8.87
CA LEU A 348 -10.13 -20.38 -9.25
C LEU A 348 -9.19 -21.55 -8.96
N ALA A 349 -7.90 -21.42 -9.26
CA ALA A 349 -6.91 -22.44 -8.98
C ALA A 349 -6.78 -22.73 -7.47
N ILE A 350 -6.83 -21.69 -6.61
CA ILE A 350 -6.87 -21.81 -5.15
C ILE A 350 -8.14 -22.51 -4.68
N LEU A 351 -9.30 -22.07 -5.17
CA LEU A 351 -10.60 -22.69 -4.86
C LEU A 351 -10.57 -24.20 -5.15
N PHE A 352 -9.97 -24.57 -6.27
CA PHE A 352 -9.82 -25.97 -6.70
C PHE A 352 -8.57 -26.68 -6.16
N ARG A 353 -7.75 -26.00 -5.35
CA ARG A 353 -6.54 -26.52 -4.69
C ARG A 353 -5.51 -27.05 -5.69
N LEU A 354 -5.36 -26.35 -6.81
CA LEU A 354 -4.45 -26.70 -7.90
C LEU A 354 -3.11 -26.02 -7.69
N ARG A 355 -2.01 -26.79 -7.69
CA ARG A 355 -0.64 -26.26 -7.51
C ARG A 355 -0.27 -25.23 -8.58
N GLU A 356 -0.81 -25.36 -9.79
CA GLU A 356 -0.53 -24.43 -10.89
C GLU A 356 -0.94 -22.98 -10.58
N GLN A 357 -1.71 -22.74 -9.49
CA GLN A 357 -1.97 -21.38 -8.95
C GLN A 357 -0.68 -20.54 -8.82
N TRP A 358 0.43 -21.15 -8.41
CA TRP A 358 1.68 -20.46 -8.19
C TRP A 358 2.29 -19.90 -9.49
N ILE A 359 1.96 -20.48 -10.65
CA ILE A 359 2.38 -19.93 -11.95
C ILE A 359 1.62 -18.63 -12.22
N ALA A 360 0.32 -18.59 -11.93
CA ALA A 360 -0.48 -17.38 -12.04
C ALA A 360 0.04 -16.29 -11.09
N TRP A 361 0.41 -16.65 -9.86
CA TRP A 361 1.04 -15.73 -8.91
C TRP A 361 2.33 -15.09 -9.43
N TYR A 362 3.24 -15.85 -10.05
CA TYR A 362 4.45 -15.25 -10.66
C TYR A 362 4.11 -14.18 -11.69
N ILE A 363 3.13 -14.47 -12.57
CA ILE A 363 2.74 -13.55 -13.64
C ILE A 363 2.09 -12.29 -13.03
N SER A 364 1.19 -12.46 -12.06
CA SER A 364 0.55 -11.35 -11.34
C SER A 364 1.59 -10.47 -10.64
N ALA A 365 2.48 -11.08 -9.85
CA ALA A 365 3.51 -10.36 -9.10
C ALA A 365 4.46 -9.56 -10.00
N ILE A 366 4.83 -10.10 -11.17
CA ILE A 366 5.65 -9.38 -12.15
C ILE A 366 4.86 -8.23 -12.79
N GLY A 367 3.61 -8.47 -13.21
CA GLY A 367 2.77 -7.44 -13.80
C GLY A 367 2.51 -6.28 -12.84
N GLU A 368 2.20 -6.59 -11.59
CA GLU A 368 2.02 -5.61 -10.52
C GLU A 368 3.32 -4.88 -10.17
N ALA A 369 4.47 -5.56 -10.18
CA ALA A 369 5.76 -4.90 -9.99
C ALA A 369 6.03 -3.87 -11.09
N VAL A 370 5.67 -4.18 -12.35
CA VAL A 370 5.77 -3.22 -13.46
C VAL A 370 4.84 -2.04 -13.21
N ILE A 371 3.57 -2.27 -12.82
CA ILE A 371 2.64 -1.18 -12.50
C ILE A 371 3.21 -0.30 -11.38
N ASN A 372 3.72 -0.89 -10.30
CA ASN A 372 4.27 -0.16 -9.17
C ASN A 372 5.48 0.69 -9.57
N ILE A 373 6.37 0.19 -10.43
CA ILE A 373 7.50 0.98 -10.95
C ILE A 373 6.99 2.16 -11.79
N LEU A 374 6.02 1.90 -12.68
CA LEU A 374 5.44 2.93 -13.56
C LEU A 374 4.65 3.98 -12.77
N SER A 375 4.16 3.62 -11.58
CA SER A 375 3.34 4.49 -10.71
C SER A 375 4.16 5.11 -9.56
N GLY A 376 5.48 4.91 -9.51
CA GLY A 376 6.33 5.44 -8.42
C GLY A 376 6.17 4.77 -7.05
N GLN A 377 5.39 3.69 -6.95
CA GLN A 377 5.04 3.01 -5.70
C GLN A 377 6.14 2.05 -5.23
N PHE A 378 7.31 2.57 -4.88
CA PHE A 378 8.52 1.76 -4.64
C PHE A 378 8.41 0.86 -3.41
N VAL A 379 7.69 1.28 -2.37
CA VAL A 379 7.51 0.46 -1.15
C VAL A 379 6.79 -0.86 -1.47
N LEU A 380 5.80 -0.82 -2.37
CA LEU A 380 5.06 -2.01 -2.78
C LEU A 380 5.92 -2.99 -3.59
N LEU A 381 7.11 -2.61 -4.07
CA LEU A 381 8.04 -3.56 -4.69
C LEU A 381 8.57 -4.58 -3.68
N ILE A 382 8.67 -4.20 -2.41
CA ILE A 382 9.08 -5.13 -1.35
C ILE A 382 8.03 -6.24 -1.17
N LEU A 383 6.75 -5.86 -1.24
CA LEU A 383 5.65 -6.82 -1.29
C LEU A 383 5.82 -7.78 -2.48
N LYS A 384 6.12 -7.28 -3.68
CA LYS A 384 6.29 -8.15 -4.87
C LYS A 384 7.52 -9.06 -4.76
N ILE A 385 8.62 -8.62 -4.14
CA ILE A 385 9.76 -9.49 -3.82
C ILE A 385 9.32 -10.63 -2.88
N GLY A 386 8.52 -10.28 -1.86
CA GLY A 386 7.90 -11.28 -0.99
C GLY A 386 7.05 -12.27 -1.77
N TYR A 387 6.19 -11.80 -2.68
CA TYR A 387 5.38 -12.66 -3.54
C TYR A 387 6.21 -13.65 -4.35
N LEU A 388 7.23 -13.17 -5.06
CA LEU A 388 8.06 -14.02 -5.90
C LEU A 388 8.79 -15.10 -5.09
N THR A 389 9.31 -14.73 -3.92
CA THR A 389 10.05 -15.66 -3.06
C THR A 389 9.11 -16.66 -2.37
N ASN A 390 7.95 -16.24 -1.87
CA ASN A 390 6.97 -17.13 -1.25
C ASN A 390 6.23 -18.00 -2.28
N THR A 391 5.96 -17.50 -3.48
CA THR A 391 5.42 -18.29 -4.59
C THR A 391 6.34 -19.48 -4.89
N THR A 392 7.65 -19.24 -4.92
CA THR A 392 8.66 -20.31 -5.06
C THR A 392 8.55 -21.33 -3.92
N TYR A 393 8.47 -20.84 -2.69
CA TYR A 393 8.34 -21.67 -1.50
C TYR A 393 7.05 -22.51 -1.52
N GLY A 394 5.90 -21.89 -1.82
CA GLY A 394 4.60 -22.53 -1.94
C GLY A 394 4.56 -23.60 -3.02
N TYR A 395 5.14 -23.33 -4.19
CA TYR A 395 5.26 -24.34 -5.25
C TYR A 395 6.04 -25.58 -4.79
N ILE A 396 7.14 -25.37 -4.06
CA ILE A 396 7.95 -26.45 -3.50
C ILE A 396 7.16 -27.24 -2.45
N GLN A 397 6.49 -26.57 -1.50
CA GLN A 397 5.72 -27.23 -0.44
C GLN A 397 4.56 -28.04 -1.00
N TRP A 398 3.77 -27.45 -1.91
CA TRP A 398 2.66 -28.13 -2.56
C TRP A 398 3.14 -29.32 -3.40
N THR A 399 4.26 -29.19 -4.12
CA THR A 399 4.85 -30.31 -4.86
C THR A 399 5.30 -31.44 -3.93
N LYS A 400 5.95 -31.12 -2.80
CA LYS A 400 6.34 -32.13 -1.80
C LYS A 400 5.14 -32.86 -1.24
N TYR A 401 4.07 -32.13 -0.91
CA TYR A 401 2.83 -32.71 -0.41
C TYR A 401 2.20 -33.67 -1.42
N ILE A 402 2.06 -33.27 -2.70
CA ILE A 402 1.49 -34.11 -3.76
C ILE A 402 2.29 -35.41 -3.93
N LYS A 403 3.62 -35.33 -3.87
CA LYS A 403 4.49 -36.52 -3.98
C LYS A 403 4.36 -37.45 -2.79
N ALA A 404 4.09 -36.92 -1.60
CA ALA A 404 3.92 -37.69 -0.37
C ALA A 404 2.53 -38.34 -0.25
N HIS A 405 1.52 -37.81 -0.94
CA HIS A 405 0.12 -38.26 -0.87
C HIS A 405 -0.50 -38.53 -2.26
N PRO A 406 -0.06 -39.58 -2.99
CA PRO A 406 -0.59 -39.91 -4.31
C PRO A 406 -2.12 -40.13 -4.32
N GLU A 407 -2.66 -40.68 -3.23
CA GLU A 407 -4.10 -40.95 -3.05
C GLU A 407 -4.95 -39.68 -3.00
N ALA A 408 -4.39 -38.53 -2.59
CA ALA A 408 -5.08 -37.25 -2.60
C ALA A 408 -5.30 -36.71 -4.04
N VAL A 409 -4.53 -37.21 -5.00
CA VAL A 409 -4.63 -36.85 -6.43
C VAL A 409 -5.78 -37.61 -7.12
N GLU A 410 -6.16 -38.78 -6.62
CA GLU A 410 -7.20 -39.64 -7.22
C GLU A 410 -8.64 -39.29 -6.77
N GLU A 411 -8.80 -38.49 -5.71
CA GLU A 411 -10.11 -38.07 -5.20
C GLU A 411 -10.75 -37.04 -6.16
N ARG A 412 -11.49 -37.55 -7.15
CA ARG A 412 -12.15 -36.76 -8.22
C ARG A 412 -13.49 -36.13 -7.84
N SER A 413 -13.88 -36.09 -6.56
CA SER A 413 -15.12 -35.40 -6.20
C SER A 413 -14.89 -33.88 -6.21
N PHE A 414 -15.55 -33.20 -7.15
CA PHE A 414 -15.59 -31.75 -7.22
C PHE A 414 -16.19 -31.13 -5.95
N PHE A 415 -17.05 -31.88 -5.26
CA PHE A 415 -17.66 -31.55 -3.97
C PHE A 415 -17.01 -32.33 -2.84
#